data_AF-S8A4X3-F1
#
_entry.id   AF-S8A4X3-F1
#
_cell.length_a   1.000
_cell.length_b   1.000
_cell.length_c   1.000
_cell.angle_alpha   90.00
_cell.angle_beta   90.00
_cell.angle_gamma   90.00
#
_symmetry.space_group_name_H-M   'P 1'
#
loop_
_entity.id
_entity.type
_entity.pdbx_description
1 polymer ?
#
loop_
_entity_poly.entity_id
_entity_poly.type
_entity_poly.pdbx_seq_one_letter_code
_entity_poly.pdbx_strand_id
1 'polypeptide(L)'
;MAAKTILSLGFLSLAAAQAVVYGQCGGIGWTGPTTCASGSSCVKSNDYYSQCLPGSGGATTTTTKTTTKATTTTAAAAATGWEEVIGEGSFSSFSSFWNYLYPWGSDHNGSARMKQDKVSVSGGVLTLKADRLSTQDGYSTANPKPAIWYWSGAVHAKQTVVINDQFPNWEIRGEFKAPTAKGTWPAFWLTGTQSWPPEIDILEFKGTTNNWFNTFRSSSDVSTTQVTVSNAATTFHQYRIWATKANANDVTVHFYVDGDWKGQHNAAGFVNKPMWIIINLQMEGSSGSPGPSGTTTYQAQKVYVGRTRAY
;
A
#
# COMPACT_ATOMS: atom_id res chain seq x y z
N MET A 1 24.63 -36.89 62.69
CA MET A 1 24.69 -36.99 61.22
C MET A 1 23.65 -36.03 60.66
N ALA A 2 24.05 -34.91 60.06
CA ALA A 2 23.13 -33.90 59.54
C ALA A 2 23.10 -34.00 58.00
N ALA A 3 21.94 -34.36 57.44
CA ALA A 3 21.74 -34.46 56.00
C ALA A 3 21.61 -33.06 55.39
N LYS A 4 22.55 -32.71 54.50
CA LYS A 4 22.49 -31.49 53.69
C LYS A 4 21.63 -31.74 52.46
N THR A 5 20.44 -31.13 52.42
CA THR A 5 19.59 -31.08 51.22
C THR A 5 20.19 -30.09 50.23
N ILE A 6 20.65 -30.58 49.08
CA ILE A 6 21.11 -29.75 47.96
C ILE A 6 19.89 -29.39 47.10
N LEU A 7 19.48 -28.12 47.13
CA LEU A 7 18.45 -27.56 46.25
C LEU A 7 19.08 -27.24 44.89
N SER A 8 18.71 -27.98 43.84
CA SER A 8 19.16 -27.68 42.47
C SER A 8 18.28 -26.59 41.88
N LEU A 9 18.83 -25.37 41.70
CA LEU A 9 18.18 -24.33 40.91
C LEU A 9 18.32 -24.69 39.42
N GLY A 10 17.21 -25.07 38.80
CA GLY A 10 17.13 -25.23 37.35
C GLY A 10 17.24 -23.86 36.68
N PHE A 11 18.25 -23.69 35.81
CA PHE A 11 18.32 -22.54 34.91
C PHE A 11 17.21 -22.67 33.86
N LEU A 12 16.18 -21.82 33.93
CA LEU A 12 15.26 -21.60 32.82
C LEU A 12 16.01 -20.84 31.73
N SER A 13 16.34 -21.53 30.65
CA SER A 13 16.80 -20.91 29.41
C SER A 13 15.67 -20.06 28.83
N LEU A 14 15.73 -18.73 28.94
CA LEU A 14 14.88 -17.85 28.14
C LEU A 14 15.28 -18.03 26.67
N ALA A 15 14.47 -18.74 25.91
CA ALA A 15 14.58 -18.71 24.46
C ALA A 15 14.22 -17.30 23.99
N ALA A 16 15.22 -16.51 23.61
CA ALA A 16 14.97 -15.24 22.91
C ALA A 16 14.36 -15.58 21.55
N ALA A 17 13.04 -15.45 21.43
CA ALA A 17 12.35 -15.55 20.16
C ALA A 17 12.94 -14.50 19.20
N GLN A 18 13.06 -14.81 17.91
CA GLN A 18 13.47 -13.85 16.91
C GLN A 18 12.32 -12.86 16.67
N ALA A 19 12.64 -11.58 16.45
CA ALA A 19 11.68 -10.62 15.95
C ALA A 19 11.27 -11.06 14.54
N VAL A 20 9.96 -11.16 14.31
CA VAL A 20 9.43 -11.40 12.97
C VAL A 20 9.91 -10.31 12.01
N VAL A 21 9.88 -10.59 10.71
CA VAL A 21 10.11 -9.56 9.69
C VAL A 21 9.13 -8.40 9.93
N TYR A 22 9.65 -7.18 9.95
CA TYR A 22 9.00 -5.92 10.36
C TYR A 22 8.64 -5.79 11.86
N GLY A 23 9.01 -6.74 12.71
CA GLY A 23 8.91 -6.61 14.16
C GLY A 23 9.97 -5.65 14.74
N GLN A 24 9.67 -5.08 15.91
CA GLN A 24 10.68 -4.29 16.65
C GLN A 24 11.80 -5.22 17.12
N CYS A 25 13.04 -4.83 16.83
CA CYS A 25 14.24 -5.57 17.14
C CYS A 25 15.24 -4.77 17.99
N GLY A 26 14.86 -3.58 18.45
CA GLY A 26 15.72 -2.72 19.24
C GLY A 26 15.09 -1.36 19.55
N GLY A 27 15.81 -0.57 20.34
CA GLY A 27 15.39 0.74 20.83
C GLY A 27 15.63 0.90 22.33
N ILE A 28 15.84 2.13 22.80
CA ILE A 28 15.93 2.44 24.22
C ILE A 28 14.66 1.96 24.94
N GLY A 29 14.82 1.12 25.95
CA GLY A 29 13.73 0.54 26.73
C GLY A 29 13.08 -0.71 26.14
N TRP A 30 13.52 -1.18 24.96
CA TRP A 30 13.03 -2.42 24.37
C TRP A 30 13.56 -3.65 25.12
N THR A 31 12.64 -4.50 25.61
CA THR A 31 12.96 -5.75 26.33
C THR A 31 12.64 -7.01 25.52
N GLY A 32 12.19 -6.84 24.28
CA GLY A 32 11.82 -7.93 23.39
C GLY A 32 12.99 -8.48 22.57
N PRO A 33 12.69 -9.27 21.53
CA PRO A 33 13.68 -9.83 20.62
C PRO A 33 14.64 -8.79 20.04
N THR A 34 15.94 -9.12 19.98
CA THR A 34 16.98 -8.26 19.35
C THR A 34 17.56 -8.84 18.07
N THR A 35 17.20 -10.08 17.74
CA THR A 35 17.62 -10.79 16.53
C THR A 35 16.43 -10.95 15.60
N CYS A 36 16.62 -10.70 14.32
CA CYS A 36 15.57 -10.81 13.32
C CYS A 36 15.43 -12.22 12.77
N ALA A 37 14.22 -12.56 12.31
CA ALA A 37 13.96 -13.78 11.56
C ALA A 37 14.88 -13.86 10.33
N SER A 38 15.27 -15.09 9.96
CA SER A 38 16.16 -15.34 8.83
C SER A 38 15.72 -14.61 7.56
N GLY A 39 16.67 -14.02 6.82
CA GLY A 39 16.39 -13.19 5.64
C GLY A 39 16.09 -11.72 5.95
N SER A 40 16.09 -11.31 7.22
CA SER A 40 15.93 -9.91 7.63
C SER A 40 17.03 -9.46 8.59
N SER A 41 17.28 -8.15 8.63
CA SER A 41 18.29 -7.51 9.48
C SER A 41 17.64 -6.43 10.34
N CYS A 42 18.13 -6.26 11.57
CA CYS A 42 17.62 -5.23 12.46
C CYS A 42 18.14 -3.86 12.02
N VAL A 43 17.27 -3.02 11.48
CA VAL A 43 17.61 -1.68 11.00
C VAL A 43 17.12 -0.64 12.00
N LYS A 44 18.05 0.18 12.50
CA LYS A 44 17.72 1.29 13.41
C LYS A 44 16.93 2.36 12.67
N SER A 45 15.75 2.71 13.18
CA SER A 45 14.95 3.84 12.66
C SER A 45 15.21 5.11 13.47
N ASN A 46 15.20 4.99 14.81
CA ASN A 46 15.61 6.05 15.73
C ASN A 46 16.13 5.43 17.04
N ASP A 47 16.47 6.27 18.02
CA ASP A 47 17.04 5.81 19.29
C ASP A 47 16.10 4.90 20.09
N TYR A 48 14.79 5.09 19.97
CA TYR A 48 13.76 4.33 20.68
C TYR A 48 13.19 3.17 19.86
N TYR A 49 13.55 3.03 18.58
CA TYR A 49 12.93 2.05 17.70
C TYR A 49 13.87 1.55 16.58
N SER A 50 14.05 0.23 16.52
CA SER A 50 14.71 -0.50 15.42
C SER A 50 13.78 -1.61 14.93
N GLN A 51 13.77 -1.88 13.62
CA GLN A 51 12.83 -2.81 12.99
C GLN A 51 13.55 -3.84 12.11
N CYS A 52 13.08 -5.09 12.11
CA CYS A 52 13.58 -6.11 11.19
C CYS A 52 13.15 -5.80 9.76
N LEU A 53 14.07 -5.49 8.87
CA LEU A 53 13.77 -5.26 7.45
C LEU A 53 14.39 -6.38 6.59
N PRO A 54 13.71 -6.86 5.54
CA PRO A 54 14.31 -7.81 4.60
C PRO A 54 15.61 -7.27 4.00
N GLY A 55 16.66 -8.07 3.98
CA GLY A 55 17.90 -7.75 3.28
C GLY A 55 17.82 -8.19 1.83
N SER A 56 18.21 -7.34 0.88
CA SER A 56 18.38 -7.67 -0.54
C SER A 56 19.59 -8.59 -0.76
N GLY A 57 19.50 -9.84 -0.32
CA GLY A 57 20.56 -10.85 -0.48
C GLY A 57 20.03 -12.07 -1.22
N GLY A 58 20.49 -12.28 -2.45
CA GLY A 58 20.06 -13.35 -3.36
C GLY A 58 20.08 -14.74 -2.73
N ALA A 59 18.98 -15.45 -2.88
CA ALA A 59 18.84 -16.85 -2.48
C ALA A 59 19.78 -17.72 -3.33
N THR A 60 20.90 -18.14 -2.74
CA THR A 60 21.74 -19.19 -3.31
C THR A 60 21.13 -20.53 -2.95
N THR A 61 20.62 -21.24 -3.95
CA THR A 61 19.98 -22.54 -3.81
C THR A 61 21.03 -23.58 -3.43
N THR A 62 20.97 -24.14 -2.21
CA THR A 62 21.75 -25.32 -1.85
C THR A 62 20.80 -26.47 -1.55
N THR A 63 20.83 -27.47 -2.42
CA THR A 63 20.01 -28.68 -2.38
C THR A 63 20.62 -29.66 -1.38
N THR A 64 19.91 -29.99 -0.29
CA THR A 64 20.29 -31.12 0.58
C THR A 64 19.14 -32.11 0.67
N LYS A 65 19.44 -33.36 0.30
CA LYS A 65 18.56 -34.55 0.38
C LYS A 65 18.17 -34.84 1.83
N THR A 66 16.89 -35.07 2.08
CA THR A 66 16.34 -35.46 3.40
C THR A 66 15.97 -36.95 3.41
N THR A 67 16.55 -37.71 4.35
CA THR A 67 16.07 -39.03 4.78
C THR A 67 15.00 -38.88 5.86
N THR A 68 13.87 -39.55 5.69
CA THR A 68 12.68 -39.49 6.54
C THR A 68 12.85 -40.23 7.87
N LYS A 69 12.63 -39.54 8.99
CA LYS A 69 12.25 -40.16 10.28
C LYS A 69 11.00 -39.47 10.82
N ALA A 70 9.95 -40.25 11.05
CA ALA A 70 8.66 -39.78 11.54
C ALA A 70 8.79 -39.19 12.95
N THR A 71 8.25 -37.98 13.13
CA THR A 71 8.09 -37.33 14.44
C THR A 71 6.63 -36.91 14.55
N THR A 72 5.99 -37.34 15.63
CA THR A 72 4.63 -37.00 16.04
C THR A 72 4.43 -35.50 16.12
N THR A 73 3.54 -34.96 15.30
CA THR A 73 3.16 -33.54 15.28
C THR A 73 2.16 -33.25 16.40
N THR A 74 2.64 -32.66 17.49
CA THR A 74 1.86 -31.66 18.23
C THR A 74 1.57 -30.49 17.28
N ALA A 75 0.33 -29.99 17.26
CA ALA A 75 -0.07 -28.87 16.44
C ALA A 75 0.80 -27.65 16.76
N ALA A 76 1.78 -27.38 15.89
CA ALA A 76 2.52 -26.14 15.91
C ALA A 76 1.54 -25.02 15.54
N ALA A 77 1.49 -23.97 16.37
CA ALA A 77 0.87 -22.72 16.00
C ALA A 77 1.41 -22.33 14.61
N ALA A 78 0.54 -22.32 13.62
CA ALA A 78 0.92 -22.08 12.24
C ALA A 78 1.55 -20.68 12.15
N ALA A 79 2.82 -20.63 11.73
CA ALA A 79 3.51 -19.39 11.49
C ALA A 79 2.72 -18.57 10.47
N THR A 80 2.51 -17.28 10.76
CA THR A 80 1.85 -16.35 9.84
C THR A 80 2.65 -16.28 8.54
N GLY A 81 2.10 -16.86 7.47
CA GLY A 81 2.71 -16.82 6.15
C GLY A 81 2.47 -15.47 5.49
N TRP A 82 3.49 -14.91 4.83
CA TRP A 82 3.33 -13.75 3.96
C TRP A 82 2.92 -14.23 2.56
N GLU A 83 1.84 -13.67 2.01
CA GLU A 83 1.36 -13.97 0.65
C GLU A 83 1.46 -12.73 -0.24
N GLU A 84 2.05 -12.91 -1.42
CA GLU A 84 2.00 -11.92 -2.49
C GLU A 84 0.66 -12.09 -3.24
N VAL A 85 -0.10 -11.00 -3.33
CA VAL A 85 -1.41 -10.98 -3.99
C VAL A 85 -1.34 -10.28 -5.35
N ILE A 86 -0.54 -9.21 -5.44
CA ILE A 86 -0.17 -8.56 -6.70
C ILE A 86 1.35 -8.36 -6.67
N GLY A 87 2.06 -8.99 -7.61
CA GLY A 87 3.51 -8.83 -7.75
C GLY A 87 3.91 -7.58 -8.55
N GLU A 88 5.15 -7.13 -8.37
CA GLU A 88 5.70 -5.93 -9.04
C GLU A 88 5.63 -5.99 -10.57
N GLY A 89 5.63 -7.20 -11.14
CA GLY A 89 5.48 -7.44 -12.57
C GLY A 89 4.03 -7.43 -13.10
N SER A 90 3.05 -7.06 -12.28
CA SER A 90 1.63 -7.19 -12.61
C SER A 90 1.19 -6.44 -13.87
N PHE A 91 1.88 -5.36 -14.24
CA PHE A 91 1.61 -4.65 -15.49
C PHE A 91 2.04 -5.45 -16.73
N SER A 92 3.14 -6.22 -16.68
CA SER A 92 3.53 -7.11 -17.78
C SER A 92 2.50 -8.22 -18.05
N SER A 93 1.65 -8.53 -17.06
CA SER A 93 0.49 -9.41 -17.17
C SER A 93 -0.80 -8.65 -16.86
N PHE A 94 -0.95 -7.45 -17.42
CA PHE A 94 -1.98 -6.48 -17.04
C PHE A 94 -3.37 -7.09 -16.87
N SER A 95 -3.86 -7.83 -17.86
CA SER A 95 -5.22 -8.41 -17.86
C SER A 95 -5.44 -9.47 -16.78
N SER A 96 -4.39 -10.03 -16.18
CA SER A 96 -4.52 -10.97 -15.06
C SER A 96 -4.83 -10.28 -13.74
N PHE A 97 -4.39 -9.02 -13.58
CA PHE A 97 -4.44 -8.31 -12.29
C PHE A 97 -5.32 -7.06 -12.32
N TRP A 98 -5.51 -6.45 -13.48
CA TRP A 98 -6.08 -5.12 -13.63
C TRP A 98 -7.24 -5.12 -14.62
N ASN A 99 -8.23 -4.30 -14.32
CA ASN A 99 -9.30 -3.91 -15.22
C ASN A 99 -9.10 -2.45 -15.62
N TYR A 100 -9.57 -2.09 -16.81
CA TYR A 100 -9.67 -0.69 -17.22
C TYR A 100 -10.80 0.02 -16.46
N LEU A 101 -10.72 1.35 -16.42
CA LEU A 101 -11.67 2.29 -15.82
C LEU A 101 -11.76 2.16 -14.29
N TYR A 102 -12.61 2.99 -13.68
CA TYR A 102 -13.02 2.79 -12.29
C TYR A 102 -13.92 1.54 -12.19
N PRO A 103 -14.06 0.93 -11.00
CA PRO A 103 -14.99 -0.19 -10.78
C PRO A 103 -16.45 0.12 -11.16
N TRP A 104 -16.84 1.41 -11.15
CA TRP A 104 -18.19 1.89 -11.50
C TRP A 104 -18.29 2.55 -12.89
N GLY A 105 -17.22 2.48 -13.71
CA GLY A 105 -17.24 3.00 -15.08
C GLY A 105 -16.30 4.19 -15.31
N SER A 106 -16.68 5.10 -16.20
CA SER A 106 -15.75 6.07 -16.79
C SER A 106 -15.58 7.38 -16.03
N ASP A 107 -16.51 7.73 -15.16
CA ASP A 107 -16.64 9.10 -14.66
C ASP A 107 -16.38 9.18 -13.14
N HIS A 108 -15.90 10.34 -12.71
CA HIS A 108 -15.68 10.68 -11.29
C HIS A 108 -16.01 12.16 -11.06
N ASN A 109 -15.69 12.67 -9.87
CA ASN A 109 -15.91 14.05 -9.46
C ASN A 109 -14.99 15.12 -10.12
N GLY A 110 -14.35 14.81 -11.26
CA GLY A 110 -13.48 15.73 -12.00
C GLY A 110 -13.84 15.83 -13.49
N SER A 111 -13.10 16.66 -14.22
CA SER A 111 -13.38 17.04 -15.62
C SER A 111 -12.85 16.04 -16.67
N ALA A 112 -12.27 14.91 -16.23
CA ALA A 112 -11.84 13.84 -17.12
C ALA A 112 -12.82 12.68 -17.16
N ARG A 113 -13.12 12.24 -18.38
CA ARG A 113 -13.78 10.95 -18.66
C ARG A 113 -12.74 9.90 -18.99
N MET A 114 -12.78 8.79 -18.27
CA MET A 114 -11.83 7.69 -18.44
C MET A 114 -12.14 6.90 -19.70
N LYS A 115 -11.12 6.60 -20.49
CA LYS A 115 -11.20 5.82 -21.72
C LYS A 115 -10.08 4.77 -21.73
N GLN A 116 -10.37 3.60 -22.27
CA GLN A 116 -9.41 2.50 -22.33
C GLN A 116 -8.20 2.83 -23.22
N ASP A 117 -8.39 3.57 -24.30
CA ASP A 117 -7.32 3.99 -25.22
C ASP A 117 -6.37 5.04 -24.63
N LYS A 118 -6.69 5.59 -23.45
CA LYS A 118 -5.81 6.46 -22.65
C LYS A 118 -4.97 5.69 -21.63
N VAL A 119 -5.06 4.35 -21.65
CA VAL A 119 -4.28 3.45 -20.82
C VAL A 119 -3.37 2.63 -21.73
N SER A 120 -2.07 2.61 -21.43
CA SER A 120 -1.10 1.77 -22.13
C SER A 120 -0.13 1.15 -21.16
N VAL A 121 0.39 -0.03 -21.50
CA VAL A 121 1.45 -0.70 -20.75
C VAL A 121 2.58 -1.05 -21.71
N SER A 122 3.81 -0.71 -21.34
CA SER A 122 5.01 -1.10 -22.08
C SER A 122 6.18 -1.23 -21.10
N GLY A 123 7.00 -2.27 -21.27
CA GLY A 123 8.18 -2.51 -20.43
C GLY A 123 7.86 -2.61 -18.92
N GLY A 124 6.68 -3.12 -18.55
CA GLY A 124 6.24 -3.18 -17.15
C GLY A 124 5.79 -1.84 -16.55
N VAL A 125 5.67 -0.78 -17.36
CA VAL A 125 5.22 0.55 -16.93
C VAL A 125 3.81 0.81 -17.45
N LEU A 126 2.88 1.05 -16.52
CA LEU A 126 1.56 1.60 -16.81
C LEU A 126 1.70 3.08 -17.11
N THR A 127 1.09 3.55 -18.20
CA THR A 127 1.03 4.95 -18.59
C THR A 127 -0.42 5.36 -18.83
N LEU A 128 -0.88 6.33 -18.04
CA LEU A 128 -2.16 7.01 -18.20
C LEU A 128 -1.91 8.37 -18.84
N LYS A 129 -2.68 8.72 -19.87
CA LYS A 129 -2.61 10.03 -20.54
C LYS A 129 -3.91 10.78 -20.38
N ALA A 130 -3.83 12.07 -20.09
CA ALA A 130 -4.97 12.98 -20.14
C ALA A 130 -4.77 13.97 -21.30
N ASP A 131 -5.69 13.96 -22.25
CA ASP A 131 -5.69 14.87 -23.41
C ASP A 131 -6.81 15.89 -23.26
N ARG A 132 -6.46 17.18 -23.38
CA ARG A 132 -7.44 18.27 -23.42
C ARG A 132 -8.25 18.21 -24.71
N LEU A 133 -9.56 18.30 -24.59
CA LEU A 133 -10.49 18.32 -25.72
C LEU A 133 -10.66 19.74 -26.26
N SER A 134 -10.75 19.87 -27.59
CA SER A 134 -11.11 21.11 -28.27
C SER A 134 -12.59 21.48 -28.12
N THR A 135 -13.42 20.49 -27.80
CA THR A 135 -14.86 20.63 -27.60
C THR A 135 -15.28 19.79 -26.40
N GLN A 136 -16.16 20.34 -25.57
CA GLN A 136 -16.65 19.66 -24.36
C GLN A 136 -17.33 18.32 -24.71
N ASP A 137 -17.02 17.26 -23.95
CA ASP A 137 -17.66 15.94 -24.07
C ASP A 137 -18.77 15.77 -23.01
N GLY A 138 -19.74 16.69 -23.02
CA GLY A 138 -20.84 16.70 -22.06
C GLY A 138 -20.39 16.91 -20.61
N TYR A 139 -21.05 16.22 -19.68
CA TYR A 139 -20.82 16.34 -18.23
C TYR A 139 -20.53 14.97 -17.62
N SER A 140 -19.77 14.96 -16.54
CA SER A 140 -19.57 13.76 -15.72
C SER A 140 -20.92 13.23 -15.22
N THR A 141 -21.07 11.91 -15.21
CA THR A 141 -22.25 11.26 -14.60
C THR A 141 -22.18 11.27 -13.06
N ALA A 142 -20.98 11.46 -12.48
CA ALA A 142 -20.77 11.51 -11.04
C ALA A 142 -20.86 12.95 -10.50
N ASN A 143 -21.38 13.12 -9.28
CA ASN A 143 -21.45 14.41 -8.61
C ASN A 143 -20.04 15.02 -8.41
N PRO A 144 -19.84 16.34 -8.59
CA PRO A 144 -20.86 17.38 -8.82
C PRO A 144 -21.25 17.60 -10.29
N LYS A 145 -21.01 16.60 -11.16
CA LYS A 145 -21.28 16.62 -12.61
C LYS A 145 -20.54 17.73 -13.36
N PRO A 146 -19.22 17.90 -13.18
CA PRO A 146 -18.45 18.87 -13.94
C PRO A 146 -18.51 18.62 -15.45
N ALA A 147 -18.34 19.67 -16.24
CA ALA A 147 -18.12 19.56 -17.68
C ALA A 147 -16.89 18.70 -17.98
N ILE A 148 -16.96 17.83 -18.99
CA ILE A 148 -15.83 17.00 -19.41
C ILE A 148 -15.00 17.75 -20.46
N TRP A 149 -13.78 18.08 -20.09
CA TRP A 149 -12.80 18.73 -20.95
C TRP A 149 -11.60 17.86 -21.25
N TYR A 150 -11.51 16.67 -20.67
CA TYR A 150 -10.39 15.76 -20.87
C TYR A 150 -10.86 14.33 -21.12
N TRP A 151 -10.15 13.63 -21.99
CA TRP A 151 -10.14 12.16 -21.98
C TRP A 151 -8.91 11.68 -21.25
N SER A 152 -9.08 10.81 -20.26
CA SER A 152 -7.99 10.30 -19.43
C SER A 152 -8.08 8.79 -19.18
N GLY A 153 -7.20 8.25 -18.35
CA GLY A 153 -7.15 6.83 -18.00
C GLY A 153 -7.36 6.57 -16.51
N ALA A 154 -7.99 5.43 -16.22
CA ALA A 154 -8.04 4.81 -14.90
C ALA A 154 -7.93 3.30 -15.05
N VAL A 155 -7.41 2.64 -14.02
CA VAL A 155 -7.40 1.19 -13.87
C VAL A 155 -7.72 0.84 -12.41
N HIS A 156 -8.27 -0.35 -12.20
CA HIS A 156 -8.45 -0.89 -10.85
C HIS A 156 -8.02 -2.34 -10.78
N ALA A 157 -7.53 -2.76 -9.62
CA ALA A 157 -7.15 -4.15 -9.40
C ALA A 157 -8.39 -5.04 -9.36
N LYS A 158 -8.28 -6.25 -9.92
CA LYS A 158 -9.29 -7.31 -9.79
C LYS A 158 -9.39 -7.81 -8.35
N GLN A 159 -8.28 -7.77 -7.63
CA GLN A 159 -8.22 -8.13 -6.22
C GLN A 159 -8.69 -6.96 -5.35
N THR A 160 -9.45 -7.29 -4.30
CA THR A 160 -9.81 -6.36 -3.23
C THR A 160 -8.93 -6.56 -1.99
N VAL A 161 -8.81 -5.49 -1.21
CA VAL A 161 -8.15 -5.46 0.09
C VAL A 161 -9.20 -5.64 1.18
N VAL A 162 -8.97 -6.57 2.11
CA VAL A 162 -9.84 -6.78 3.28
C VAL A 162 -8.95 -6.99 4.50
N ILE A 163 -8.93 -6.03 5.40
CA ILE A 163 -8.20 -6.15 6.68
C ILE A 163 -9.14 -6.80 7.70
N ASN A 164 -8.78 -7.98 8.19
CA ASN A 164 -9.58 -8.76 9.15
C ASN A 164 -8.71 -9.72 9.96
N ASP A 165 -9.31 -10.59 10.77
CA ASP A 165 -8.56 -11.55 11.60
C ASP A 165 -7.75 -12.56 10.78
N GLN A 166 -8.24 -12.95 9.60
CA GLN A 166 -7.50 -13.84 8.71
C GLN A 166 -6.35 -13.14 7.99
N PHE A 167 -6.54 -11.87 7.61
CA PHE A 167 -5.58 -11.04 6.89
C PHE A 167 -5.30 -9.73 7.65
N PRO A 168 -4.60 -9.80 8.80
CA PRO A 168 -4.49 -8.65 9.70
C PRO A 168 -3.51 -7.59 9.25
N ASN A 169 -2.52 -7.91 8.40
CA ASN A 169 -1.53 -6.97 7.91
C ASN A 169 -1.50 -6.97 6.38
N TRP A 170 -1.43 -5.77 5.80
CA TRP A 170 -1.32 -5.54 4.37
C TRP A 170 -0.22 -4.52 4.07
N GLU A 171 0.59 -4.81 3.06
CA GLU A 171 1.49 -3.84 2.43
C GLU A 171 0.98 -3.55 1.02
N ILE A 172 0.85 -2.26 0.71
CA ILE A 172 0.45 -1.81 -0.62
C ILE A 172 1.39 -0.70 -1.03
N ARG A 173 2.06 -0.87 -2.17
CA ARG A 173 3.03 0.11 -2.66
C ARG A 173 3.11 0.13 -4.17
N GLY A 174 3.69 1.19 -4.71
CA GLY A 174 4.08 1.28 -6.11
C GLY A 174 5.03 2.45 -6.34
N GLU A 175 5.70 2.46 -7.48
CA GLU A 175 6.54 3.57 -7.93
C GLU A 175 5.78 4.40 -8.96
N PHE A 176 5.76 5.72 -8.77
CA PHE A 176 4.93 6.63 -9.55
C PHE A 176 5.71 7.86 -9.99
N LYS A 177 5.50 8.27 -11.25
CA LYS A 177 5.90 9.58 -11.77
C LYS A 177 4.63 10.37 -12.06
N ALA A 178 4.26 11.25 -11.14
CA ALA A 178 2.95 11.88 -11.03
C ALA A 178 2.98 13.36 -11.44
N PRO A 179 2.10 13.82 -12.35
CA PRO A 179 2.02 15.22 -12.70
C PRO A 179 1.54 16.06 -11.51
N THR A 180 2.11 17.26 -11.37
CA THR A 180 1.87 18.17 -10.24
C THR A 180 1.40 19.56 -10.69
N ALA A 181 1.20 19.76 -12.00
CA ALA A 181 0.73 21.02 -12.54
C ALA A 181 -0.73 21.30 -12.13
N LYS A 182 -1.09 22.57 -11.95
CA LYS A 182 -2.49 22.96 -11.66
C LYS A 182 -3.47 22.25 -12.59
N GLY A 183 -4.53 21.68 -12.02
CA GLY A 183 -5.56 20.93 -12.73
C GLY A 183 -5.21 19.48 -13.08
N THR A 184 -4.06 18.95 -12.64
CA THR A 184 -3.78 17.51 -12.69
C THR A 184 -4.08 16.86 -11.34
N TRP A 185 -4.82 15.75 -11.37
CA TRP A 185 -5.22 15.01 -10.17
C TRP A 185 -4.91 13.50 -10.31
N PRO A 186 -3.63 13.10 -10.33
CA PRO A 186 -3.24 11.70 -10.28
C PRO A 186 -3.49 11.12 -8.88
N ALA A 187 -3.93 9.87 -8.82
CA ALA A 187 -4.13 9.16 -7.56
C ALA A 187 -3.75 7.67 -7.63
N PHE A 188 -3.32 7.12 -6.49
CA PHE A 188 -3.23 5.71 -6.16
C PHE A 188 -3.86 5.50 -4.79
N TRP A 189 -5.00 4.81 -4.74
CA TRP A 189 -5.88 4.90 -3.58
C TRP A 189 -6.75 3.66 -3.42
N LEU A 190 -7.36 3.54 -2.24
CA LEU A 190 -8.28 2.50 -1.87
C LEU A 190 -9.66 3.09 -1.58
N THR A 191 -10.72 2.39 -1.98
CA THR A 191 -12.09 2.82 -1.64
C THR A 191 -13.03 1.63 -1.49
N GLY A 192 -14.04 1.74 -0.64
CA GLY A 192 -14.97 0.67 -0.33
C GLY A 192 -15.69 0.11 -1.56
N THR A 193 -15.85 -1.21 -1.63
CA THR A 193 -16.51 -1.84 -2.79
C THR A 193 -18.03 -1.80 -2.75
N GLN A 194 -18.61 -1.58 -1.56
CA GLN A 194 -20.06 -1.62 -1.31
C GLN A 194 -20.62 -0.26 -0.91
N SER A 195 -19.81 0.55 -0.25
CA SER A 195 -20.18 1.89 0.20
C SER A 195 -18.94 2.78 0.20
N TRP A 196 -19.18 4.07 0.03
CA TRP A 196 -18.22 5.08 0.41
C TRP A 196 -18.70 5.79 1.68
N PRO A 197 -17.85 5.98 2.70
CA PRO A 197 -16.50 5.40 2.88
C PRO A 197 -16.54 3.87 3.13
N PRO A 198 -15.39 3.18 3.24
CA PRO A 198 -14.01 3.64 3.53
C PRO A 198 -13.23 4.22 2.33
N GLU A 199 -12.21 5.05 2.60
CA GLU A 199 -11.21 5.48 1.61
C GLU A 199 -9.82 5.77 2.23
N ILE A 200 -8.75 5.38 1.51
CA ILE A 200 -7.34 5.63 1.86
C ILE A 200 -6.60 6.10 0.61
N ASP A 201 -6.08 7.32 0.63
CA ASP A 201 -5.23 7.83 -0.46
C ASP A 201 -3.75 7.57 -0.15
N ILE A 202 -3.11 6.75 -0.98
CA ILE A 202 -1.69 6.39 -0.86
C ILE A 202 -0.83 7.39 -1.66
N LEU A 203 -1.34 7.82 -2.82
CA LEU A 203 -0.81 8.93 -3.60
C LEU A 203 -1.98 9.78 -4.04
N GLU A 204 -1.92 11.09 -3.80
CA GLU A 204 -2.87 12.05 -4.35
C GLU A 204 -2.19 13.42 -4.51
N PHE A 205 -2.09 13.90 -5.75
CA PHE A 205 -1.63 15.26 -6.02
C PHE A 205 -2.79 16.14 -6.49
N LYS A 206 -2.86 17.36 -5.98
CA LYS A 206 -3.93 18.32 -6.30
C LYS A 206 -3.34 19.60 -6.88
N GLY A 207 -2.76 19.49 -8.08
CA GLY A 207 -2.23 20.64 -8.81
C GLY A 207 -1.07 21.38 -8.13
N THR A 208 -0.36 20.70 -7.23
CA THR A 208 0.85 21.17 -6.54
C THR A 208 1.81 20.00 -6.34
N THR A 209 3.01 20.26 -5.82
CA THR A 209 4.02 19.25 -5.48
C THR A 209 3.78 18.56 -4.13
N ASN A 210 2.66 18.82 -3.47
CA ASN A 210 2.32 18.13 -2.23
C ASN A 210 1.51 16.88 -2.53
N ASN A 211 2.03 15.73 -2.10
CA ASN A 211 1.26 14.51 -1.99
C ASN A 211 0.38 14.59 -0.74
N TRP A 212 -0.89 14.22 -0.89
CA TRP A 212 -1.86 14.14 0.18
C TRP A 212 -2.10 12.67 0.51
N PHE A 213 -1.68 12.25 1.69
CA PHE A 213 -2.19 11.03 2.29
C PHE A 213 -3.49 11.39 2.99
N ASN A 214 -4.59 10.74 2.63
CA ASN A 214 -5.86 10.90 3.32
C ASN A 214 -6.40 9.56 3.81
N THR A 215 -7.21 9.63 4.84
CA THR A 215 -8.06 8.52 5.28
C THR A 215 -9.41 9.09 5.65
N PHE A 216 -10.42 8.83 4.81
CA PHE A 216 -11.76 9.36 4.98
C PHE A 216 -12.65 8.35 5.70
N ARG A 217 -13.22 8.77 6.83
CA ARG A 217 -14.26 8.05 7.56
C ARG A 217 -15.64 8.64 7.30
N SER A 218 -15.69 9.86 6.76
CA SER A 218 -16.84 10.53 6.15
C SER A 218 -16.35 11.68 5.25
N SER A 219 -17.27 12.48 4.68
CA SER A 219 -16.91 13.69 3.93
C SER A 219 -16.33 14.82 4.79
N SER A 220 -16.50 14.77 6.11
CA SER A 220 -15.99 15.77 7.05
C SER A 220 -14.98 15.22 8.05
N ASP A 221 -14.94 13.89 8.23
CA ASP A 221 -13.98 13.22 9.08
C ASP A 221 -12.86 12.59 8.24
N VAL A 222 -11.76 13.33 8.12
CA VAL A 222 -10.58 12.96 7.35
C VAL A 222 -9.31 13.18 8.17
N SER A 223 -8.42 12.19 8.15
CA SER A 223 -7.03 12.38 8.58
C SER A 223 -6.19 12.68 7.35
N THR A 224 -5.41 13.77 7.38
CA THR A 224 -4.56 14.19 6.27
C THR A 224 -3.12 14.39 6.72
N THR A 225 -2.18 13.82 5.97
CA THR A 225 -0.75 14.12 6.08
C THR A 225 -0.27 14.61 4.71
N GLN A 226 0.31 15.80 4.63
CA GLN A 226 0.88 16.34 3.38
C GLN A 226 2.39 16.23 3.36
N VAL A 227 2.93 15.80 2.23
CA VAL A 227 4.38 15.69 2.01
C VAL A 227 4.76 16.31 0.68
N THR A 228 5.69 17.24 0.69
CA THR A 228 6.23 17.82 -0.55
C THR A 228 7.16 16.82 -1.24
N VAL A 229 6.90 16.55 -2.52
CA VAL A 229 7.73 15.72 -3.41
C VAL A 229 8.02 16.55 -4.68
N SER A 230 9.03 17.41 -4.60
CA SER A 230 9.26 18.49 -5.57
C SER A 230 9.48 18.00 -7.01
N ASN A 231 10.05 16.82 -7.20
CA ASN A 231 10.37 16.21 -8.50
C ASN A 231 9.43 15.05 -8.89
N ALA A 232 8.25 14.94 -8.26
CA ALA A 232 7.27 13.88 -8.54
C ALA A 232 6.88 13.77 -10.03
N ALA A 233 6.89 14.89 -10.77
CA ALA A 233 6.54 14.91 -12.19
C ALA A 233 7.65 14.38 -13.12
N THR A 234 8.90 14.31 -12.65
CA THR A 234 10.06 13.95 -13.48
C THR A 234 10.73 12.65 -13.04
N THR A 235 10.54 12.23 -11.78
CA THR A 235 11.20 11.08 -11.17
C THR A 235 10.17 10.10 -10.62
N PHE A 236 10.48 8.80 -10.68
CA PHE A 236 9.68 7.80 -9.98
C PHE A 236 9.96 7.87 -8.48
N HIS A 237 8.91 7.99 -7.68
CA HIS A 237 8.95 7.88 -6.23
C HIS A 237 8.10 6.71 -5.77
N GLN A 238 8.52 6.01 -4.73
CA GLN A 238 7.72 4.95 -4.13
C GLN A 238 6.73 5.54 -3.14
N TYR A 239 5.46 5.17 -3.25
CA TYR A 239 4.42 5.47 -2.28
C TYR A 239 3.92 4.16 -1.69
N ARG A 240 3.81 4.10 -0.37
CA ARG A 240 3.54 2.86 0.35
C ARG A 240 2.66 3.10 1.56
N ILE A 241 1.78 2.14 1.83
CA ILE A 241 1.16 1.97 3.14
C ILE A 241 1.50 0.63 3.76
N TRP A 242 1.51 0.63 5.10
CA TRP A 242 1.39 -0.57 5.92
C TRP A 242 0.11 -0.46 6.75
N ALA A 243 -0.86 -1.33 6.48
CA ALA A 243 -2.16 -1.35 7.14
C ALA A 243 -2.27 -2.56 8.06
N THR A 244 -2.56 -2.34 9.34
CA THR A 244 -2.67 -3.38 10.37
C THR A 244 -4.00 -3.28 11.10
N LYS A 245 -4.70 -4.42 11.27
CA LYS A 245 -5.85 -4.54 12.16
C LYS A 245 -5.42 -4.18 13.58
N ALA A 246 -5.87 -3.03 14.07
CA ALA A 246 -5.47 -2.50 15.37
C ALA A 246 -6.32 -3.07 16.51
N ASN A 247 -7.63 -3.23 16.25
CA ASN A 247 -8.58 -3.80 17.19
C ASN A 247 -9.73 -4.49 16.43
N ALA A 248 -10.87 -4.71 17.07
CA ALA A 248 -12.03 -5.36 16.44
C ALA A 248 -12.64 -4.54 15.28
N ASN A 249 -12.47 -3.22 15.28
CA ASN A 249 -13.15 -2.29 14.36
C ASN A 249 -12.18 -1.51 13.47
N ASP A 250 -11.00 -1.17 14.00
CA ASP A 250 -10.14 -0.16 13.40
C ASP A 250 -8.87 -0.74 12.78
N VAL A 251 -8.38 -0.02 11.77
CA VAL A 251 -7.12 -0.31 11.08
C VAL A 251 -6.16 0.86 11.30
N THR A 252 -4.93 0.57 11.72
CA THR A 252 -3.84 1.55 11.72
C THR A 252 -3.16 1.54 10.36
N VAL A 253 -2.93 2.72 9.78
CA VAL A 253 -2.31 2.88 8.45
C VAL A 253 -1.08 3.77 8.57
N HIS A 254 0.11 3.22 8.30
CA HIS A 254 1.36 3.98 8.22
C HIS A 254 1.66 4.32 6.77
N PHE A 255 2.07 5.57 6.51
CA PHE A 255 2.36 6.08 5.17
C PHE A 255 3.85 6.33 5.00
N TYR A 256 4.34 6.04 3.79
CA TYR A 256 5.75 6.18 3.43
C TYR A 256 5.90 6.78 2.03
N VAL A 257 6.96 7.57 1.86
CA VAL A 257 7.49 7.97 0.54
C VAL A 257 8.95 7.56 0.49
N ASP A 258 9.36 6.84 -0.55
CA ASP A 258 10.74 6.37 -0.76
C ASP A 258 11.33 5.60 0.44
N GLY A 259 10.47 4.85 1.15
CA GLY A 259 10.85 4.10 2.35
C GLY A 259 10.86 4.91 3.65
N ASP A 260 10.84 6.24 3.57
CA ASP A 260 10.75 7.11 4.74
C ASP A 260 9.33 7.12 5.30
N TRP A 261 9.18 6.91 6.61
CA TRP A 261 7.91 7.07 7.30
C TRP A 261 7.47 8.54 7.31
N LYS A 262 6.22 8.81 6.97
CA LYS A 262 5.66 10.17 6.88
C LYS A 262 4.53 10.44 7.85
N GLY A 263 3.81 9.40 8.28
CA GLY A 263 2.68 9.58 9.18
C GLY A 263 1.92 8.29 9.45
N GLN A 264 0.98 8.38 10.39
CA GLN A 264 0.07 7.30 10.76
C GLN A 264 -1.34 7.87 10.88
N HIS A 265 -2.33 7.19 10.30
CA HIS A 265 -3.74 7.47 10.51
C HIS A 265 -4.46 6.31 11.19
N ASN A 266 -5.53 6.62 11.92
CA ASN A 266 -6.50 5.64 12.39
C ASN A 266 -7.67 5.56 11.39
N ALA A 267 -7.79 4.45 10.69
CA ALA A 267 -8.90 4.16 9.78
C ALA A 267 -10.02 3.46 10.57
N ALA A 268 -10.79 4.27 11.31
CA ALA A 268 -11.81 3.77 12.21
C ALA A 268 -12.95 3.06 11.45
N GLY A 269 -13.32 1.86 11.90
CA GLY A 269 -14.39 1.06 11.27
C GLY A 269 -14.04 0.40 9.93
N PHE A 270 -12.76 0.32 9.56
CA PHE A 270 -12.33 -0.26 8.27
C PHE A 270 -12.14 -1.78 8.31
N VAL A 271 -12.15 -2.40 9.50
CA VAL A 271 -12.07 -3.87 9.60
C VAL A 271 -13.26 -4.50 8.88
N ASN A 272 -13.01 -5.59 8.14
CA ASN A 272 -13.99 -6.30 7.30
C ASN A 272 -14.61 -5.48 6.15
N LYS A 273 -14.11 -4.27 5.88
CA LYS A 273 -14.57 -3.50 4.72
C LYS A 273 -13.71 -3.83 3.49
N PRO A 274 -14.28 -4.49 2.45
CA PRO A 274 -13.55 -4.70 1.22
C PRO A 274 -13.32 -3.38 0.49
N MET A 275 -12.09 -3.17 0.00
CA MET A 275 -11.70 -1.98 -0.75
C MET A 275 -11.09 -2.35 -2.11
N TRP A 276 -11.46 -1.59 -3.14
CA TRP A 276 -10.79 -1.58 -4.43
C TRP A 276 -9.41 -0.93 -4.31
N ILE A 277 -8.49 -1.29 -5.21
CA ILE A 277 -7.25 -0.53 -5.44
C ILE A 277 -7.38 0.15 -6.79
N ILE A 278 -7.17 1.46 -6.85
CA ILE A 278 -7.40 2.27 -8.05
C ILE A 278 -6.15 3.12 -8.36
N ILE A 279 -5.80 3.19 -9.65
CA ILE A 279 -4.83 4.15 -10.18
C ILE A 279 -5.55 4.96 -11.26
N ASN A 280 -5.60 6.28 -11.13
CA ASN A 280 -6.21 7.14 -12.14
C ASN A 280 -5.46 8.45 -12.33
N LEU A 281 -5.70 9.08 -13.48
CA LEU A 281 -5.34 10.47 -13.73
C LEU A 281 -6.63 11.27 -13.92
N GLN A 282 -7.19 11.81 -12.84
CA GLN A 282 -8.30 12.75 -12.93
C GLN A 282 -7.78 14.15 -13.27
N MET A 283 -8.64 15.03 -13.77
CA MET A 283 -8.29 16.40 -14.13
C MET A 283 -9.25 17.38 -13.49
N GLU A 284 -8.74 18.55 -13.13
CA GLU A 284 -9.45 19.65 -12.48
C GLU A 284 -10.16 19.22 -11.17
N GLY A 285 -11.32 19.79 -10.85
CA GLY A 285 -11.98 19.56 -9.56
C GLY A 285 -11.13 20.08 -8.40
N SER A 286 -10.81 19.21 -7.44
CA SER A 286 -9.98 19.56 -6.28
C SER A 286 -8.54 19.97 -6.63
N SER A 287 -8.08 19.69 -7.86
CA SER A 287 -6.76 20.15 -8.36
C SER A 287 -6.79 21.55 -8.99
N GLY A 288 -7.95 22.20 -9.02
CA GLY A 288 -8.16 23.54 -9.58
C GLY A 288 -8.34 23.56 -11.10
N SER A 289 -8.73 24.72 -11.64
CA SER A 289 -8.94 24.92 -13.08
C SER A 289 -8.40 26.29 -13.54
N PRO A 290 -8.06 26.46 -14.84
CA PRO A 290 -8.00 25.42 -15.86
C PRO A 290 -6.81 24.48 -15.64
N GLY A 291 -6.95 23.22 -16.07
CA GLY A 291 -5.85 22.29 -16.21
C GLY A 291 -5.00 22.51 -17.48
N PRO A 292 -3.96 21.68 -17.69
CA PRO A 292 -3.05 21.82 -18.84
C PRO A 292 -3.76 21.75 -20.19
N SER A 293 -3.26 22.50 -21.18
CA SER A 293 -3.82 22.51 -22.55
C SER A 293 -3.30 21.38 -23.44
N GLY A 294 -2.21 20.71 -23.06
CA GLY A 294 -1.62 19.59 -23.78
C GLY A 294 -1.79 18.25 -23.08
N THR A 295 -1.21 17.21 -23.67
CA THR A 295 -1.19 15.86 -23.08
C THR A 295 -0.43 15.86 -21.75
N THR A 296 -1.12 15.46 -20.68
CA THR A 296 -0.51 15.18 -19.38
C THR A 296 -0.31 13.67 -19.24
N THR A 297 0.80 13.24 -18.64
CA THR A 297 1.11 11.82 -18.45
C THR A 297 1.31 11.49 -16.97
N TYR A 298 0.77 10.36 -16.54
CA TYR A 298 0.97 9.76 -15.23
C TYR A 298 1.46 8.32 -15.42
N GLN A 299 2.56 7.95 -14.77
CA GLN A 299 3.15 6.62 -14.93
C GLN A 299 3.25 5.89 -13.59
N ALA A 300 3.02 4.58 -13.63
CA ALA A 300 3.15 3.68 -12.50
C ALA A 300 3.96 2.44 -12.89
N GLN A 301 4.78 1.94 -11.97
CA GLN A 301 5.52 0.69 -12.13
C GLN A 301 5.68 0.01 -10.76
N LYS A 302 6.06 -1.27 -10.78
CA LYS A 302 6.36 -2.07 -9.57
C LYS A 302 5.27 -1.97 -8.49
N VAL A 303 4.00 -2.01 -8.89
CA VAL A 303 2.89 -2.06 -7.93
C VAL A 303 2.88 -3.42 -7.26
N TYR A 304 2.88 -3.41 -5.94
CA TYR A 304 2.95 -4.58 -5.08
C TYR A 304 1.85 -4.56 -4.03
N VAL A 305 1.23 -5.72 -3.81
CA VAL A 305 0.27 -5.95 -2.74
C VAL A 305 0.60 -7.27 -2.07
N GLY A 306 0.94 -7.21 -0.79
CA GLY A 306 1.22 -8.38 0.06
C GLY A 306 0.42 -8.33 1.35
N ARG A 307 0.22 -9.49 1.97
CA ARG A 307 -0.48 -9.58 3.27
C ARG A 307 0.01 -10.76 4.09
N THR A 308 -0.22 -10.70 5.40
CA THR A 308 -0.07 -11.88 6.27
C THR A 308 -1.35 -12.71 6.28
N ARG A 309 -1.24 -14.02 6.40
CA ARG A 309 -2.36 -14.93 6.68
C ARG A 309 -2.23 -15.54 8.08
N ALA A 310 -3.24 -15.33 8.92
CA ALA A 310 -3.43 -16.08 10.15
C ALA A 310 -4.17 -17.40 9.86
N TYR A 311 -3.79 -18.46 10.57
CA TYR A 311 -4.29 -19.84 10.42
C TYR A 311 -4.95 -20.32 11.71
#